data_AF-A0A944X4J4-F1
#
_entry.id   AF-A0A944X4J4-F1
#
_cell.length_a   1.000
_cell.length_b   1.000
_cell.length_c   1.000
_cell.angle_alpha   90.00
_cell.angle_beta   90.00
_cell.angle_gamma   90.00
#
_symmetry.space_group_name_H-M   'P 1'
#
loop_
_entity.id
_entity.type
_entity.pdbx_description
1 polymer ?
#
loop_
_entity_poly.entity_id
_entity_poly.type
_entity_poly.pdbx_seq_one_letter_code
_entity_poly.pdbx_strand_id
1 'polypeptide(L)'
;MHDELAELRERISRIEAREACISTFNEYLYFMDGEYLDDLIGVFAEDAELQIMNYPIGSGENSEYKGRKDIRPIYAAFHDSHSDRKTRHHSANITINVHPDCKTADLSAYFITATAYDLNGGMYEGTLKLIEGKWLITHLRISVTWGWLVPHEDQPFLDNDFGEGTLRKGRPVPYEQYNPKN
;
A
#
# COMPACT_ATOMS: atom_id res chain seq x y z
N MET A 1 -41.11 10.05 8.67
CA MET A 1 -40.46 9.06 7.78
C MET A 1 -39.01 9.49 7.66
N HIS A 2 -38.09 8.69 8.19
CA HIS A 2 -36.70 8.79 7.77
C HIS A 2 -36.65 8.56 6.25
N ASP A 3 -35.84 9.34 5.55
CA ASP A 3 -35.66 9.21 4.11
C ASP A 3 -34.78 7.97 3.84
N GLU A 4 -35.44 6.81 3.72
CA GLU A 4 -34.81 5.51 3.46
C GLU A 4 -33.89 5.54 2.23
N LEU A 5 -34.24 6.34 1.21
CA LEU A 5 -33.41 6.50 0.02
C LEU A 5 -32.11 7.26 0.33
N ALA A 6 -32.17 8.29 1.17
CA ALA A 6 -30.98 9.02 1.61
C ALA A 6 -30.05 8.11 2.42
N GLU A 7 -30.60 7.31 3.34
CA GLU A 7 -29.83 6.34 4.14
C GLU A 7 -29.15 5.29 3.24
N LEU A 8 -29.88 4.73 2.27
CA LEU A 8 -29.32 3.77 1.33
C LEU A 8 -28.18 4.37 0.48
N ARG A 9 -28.33 5.62 0.02
CA ARG A 9 -27.28 6.32 -0.74
C ARG A 9 -26.03 6.55 0.10
N GLU A 10 -26.19 6.93 1.36
CA GLU A 10 -25.05 7.10 2.28
C GLU A 10 -24.34 5.77 2.53
N ARG A 11 -25.09 4.69 2.78
CA ARG A 11 -24.53 3.35 2.99
C ARG A 11 -23.79 2.84 1.76
N ILE A 12 -24.35 3.03 0.57
CA ILE A 12 -23.67 2.68 -0.70
C ILE A 12 -22.39 3.49 -0.84
N SER A 13 -22.44 4.81 -0.63
CA SER A 13 -21.27 5.68 -0.73
C SER A 13 -20.14 5.24 0.20
N ARG A 14 -20.46 4.82 1.44
CA ARG A 14 -19.48 4.27 2.39
C ARG A 14 -18.87 2.96 1.91
N ILE A 15 -19.66 2.08 1.29
CA ILE A 15 -19.17 0.81 0.73
C ILE A 15 -18.24 1.08 -0.46
N GLU A 16 -18.64 1.94 -1.40
CA GLU A 16 -17.81 2.32 -2.55
C GLU A 16 -16.49 2.96 -2.11
N ALA A 17 -16.54 3.87 -1.14
CA ALA A 17 -15.36 4.48 -0.54
C ALA A 17 -14.42 3.43 0.08
N ARG A 18 -14.98 2.44 0.80
CA ARG A 18 -14.21 1.35 1.40
C ARG A 18 -13.50 0.53 0.33
N GLU A 19 -14.19 0.10 -0.71
CA GLU A 19 -13.60 -0.69 -1.80
C GLU A 19 -12.53 0.10 -2.57
N ALA A 20 -12.75 1.40 -2.79
CA ALA A 20 -11.76 2.28 -3.41
C ALA A 20 -10.49 2.43 -2.55
N CYS A 21 -10.63 2.52 -1.21
CA CYS A 21 -9.48 2.55 -0.30
C CYS A 21 -8.69 1.23 -0.34
N ILE A 22 -9.38 0.08 -0.33
CA ILE A 22 -8.75 -1.24 -0.45
C ILE A 22 -8.01 -1.35 -1.78
N SER A 23 -8.63 -0.92 -2.88
CA SER A 23 -7.99 -0.89 -4.20
C SER A 23 -6.72 -0.05 -4.20
N THR A 24 -6.79 1.18 -3.66
CA THR A 24 -5.63 2.08 -3.56
C THR A 24 -4.48 1.44 -2.78
N PHE A 25 -4.79 0.77 -1.67
CA PHE A 25 -3.78 0.09 -0.86
C PHE A 25 -3.19 -1.14 -1.56
N ASN A 26 -3.99 -1.91 -2.28
CA ASN A 26 -3.49 -3.04 -3.08
C ASN A 26 -2.62 -2.57 -4.25
N GLU A 27 -2.99 -1.45 -4.89
CA GLU A 27 -2.17 -0.81 -5.92
C GLU A 27 -0.83 -0.34 -5.36
N TYR A 28 -0.82 0.29 -4.18
CA TYR A 28 0.41 0.64 -3.46
C TYR A 28 1.34 -0.57 -3.28
N LEU A 29 0.83 -1.70 -2.79
CA LEU A 29 1.63 -2.92 -2.61
C LEU A 29 2.15 -3.47 -3.95
N TYR A 30 1.29 -3.51 -4.97
CA TYR A 30 1.67 -3.99 -6.31
C TYR A 30 2.76 -3.12 -6.94
N PHE A 31 2.62 -1.79 -6.88
CA PHE A 31 3.60 -0.89 -7.49
C PHE A 31 4.96 -0.95 -6.79
N MET A 32 5.00 -1.32 -5.51
CA MET A 32 6.24 -1.52 -4.76
C MET A 32 7.03 -2.76 -5.21
N ASP A 33 6.34 -3.80 -5.67
CA ASP A 33 7.00 -5.05 -6.09
C ASP A 33 7.40 -5.09 -7.57
N GLY A 34 7.00 -4.08 -8.35
CA GLY A 34 7.28 -3.98 -9.79
C GLY A 34 8.01 -2.70 -10.16
N GLU A 35 8.28 -2.47 -11.44
CA GLU A 35 9.01 -1.29 -11.92
C GLU A 35 8.13 -0.03 -12.09
N TYR A 36 7.26 0.25 -11.12
CA TYR A 36 6.18 1.26 -11.24
C TYR A 36 6.36 2.46 -10.30
N LEU A 37 7.57 3.02 -10.23
CA LEU A 37 7.88 4.07 -9.25
C LEU A 37 6.95 5.29 -9.37
N ASP A 38 6.63 5.76 -10.57
CA ASP A 38 5.76 6.93 -10.72
C ASP A 38 4.32 6.66 -10.26
N ASP A 39 3.78 5.47 -10.56
CA ASP A 39 2.46 5.05 -10.08
C ASP A 39 2.45 4.86 -8.56
N LEU A 40 3.52 4.27 -8.00
CA LEU A 40 3.72 4.13 -6.55
C LEU A 40 3.69 5.49 -5.84
N ILE A 41 4.42 6.48 -6.35
CA ILE A 41 4.39 7.83 -5.78
C ILE A 41 3.03 8.51 -6.01
N GLY A 42 2.35 8.15 -7.09
CA GLY A 42 1.01 8.63 -7.43
C GLY A 42 -0.07 8.26 -6.41
N VAL A 43 0.08 7.16 -5.65
CA VAL A 43 -0.90 6.75 -4.62
C VAL A 43 -0.85 7.61 -3.36
N PHE A 44 0.23 8.35 -3.13
CA PHE A 44 0.36 9.28 -2.01
C PHE A 44 -0.22 10.66 -2.36
N ALA A 45 -0.79 11.36 -1.39
CA ALA A 45 -1.09 12.78 -1.51
C ALA A 45 0.22 13.60 -1.67
N GLU A 46 0.12 14.82 -2.19
CA GLU A 46 1.30 15.66 -2.43
C GLU A 46 2.10 15.94 -1.15
N ASP A 47 1.39 16.15 -0.04
CA ASP A 47 1.88 16.44 1.30
C ASP A 47 1.86 15.22 2.25
N ALA A 48 1.76 14.00 1.70
CA ALA A 48 1.63 12.79 2.50
C ALA A 48 2.82 12.56 3.46
N GLU A 49 2.55 11.97 4.62
CA GLU A 49 3.59 11.59 5.58
C GLU A 49 3.82 10.07 5.55
N LEU A 50 5.09 9.66 5.46
CA LEU A 50 5.51 8.26 5.56
C LEU A 50 6.40 8.08 6.79
N GLN A 51 6.06 7.12 7.64
CA GLN A 51 6.86 6.71 8.79
C GLN A 51 7.28 5.26 8.64
N ILE A 52 8.56 4.98 8.82
CA ILE A 52 9.10 3.61 8.84
C ILE A 52 9.72 3.39 10.20
N MET A 53 9.16 2.44 10.96
CA MET A 53 9.51 2.20 12.35
C MET A 53 10.27 0.89 12.49
N ASN A 54 11.32 0.93 13.31
CA ASN A 54 12.20 -0.20 13.59
C ASN A 54 12.80 -0.84 12.33
N TYR A 55 13.36 -0.02 11.44
CA TYR A 55 14.00 -0.46 10.20
C TYR A 55 15.40 0.15 10.04
N PRO A 56 16.48 -0.65 9.87
CA PRO A 56 16.49 -2.12 9.74
C PRO A 56 15.96 -2.84 10.98
N ILE A 57 15.44 -4.06 10.79
CA ILE A 57 14.71 -4.75 11.85
C ILE A 57 15.54 -4.94 13.13
N GLY A 58 14.96 -4.58 14.27
CA GLY A 58 15.60 -4.73 15.59
C GLY A 58 16.59 -3.64 15.95
N SER A 59 16.83 -2.67 15.05
CA SER A 59 17.68 -1.50 15.33
C SER A 59 17.00 -0.48 16.27
N GLY A 60 15.66 -0.45 16.31
CA GLY A 60 14.89 0.62 16.94
C GLY A 60 14.94 1.95 16.18
N GLU A 61 15.58 2.01 15.02
CA GLU A 61 15.66 3.20 14.18
C GLU A 61 14.30 3.51 13.56
N ASN A 62 13.94 4.79 13.54
CA ASN A 62 12.70 5.28 12.96
C ASN A 62 13.01 6.41 11.98
N SER A 63 12.30 6.43 10.86
CA SER A 63 12.45 7.45 9.83
C SER A 63 11.10 8.06 9.47
N GLU A 64 11.10 9.36 9.17
CA GLU A 64 9.91 10.10 8.77
C GLU A 64 10.20 10.92 7.50
N TYR A 65 9.24 10.91 6.57
CA TYR A 65 9.34 11.59 5.28
C TYR A 65 8.06 12.37 5.01
N LYS A 66 8.19 13.59 4.46
CA LYS A 66 7.05 14.48 4.22
C LYS A 66 6.96 14.90 2.76
N GLY A 67 5.82 14.59 2.16
CA GLY A 67 5.50 14.82 0.78
C GLY A 67 6.20 13.89 -0.20
N ARG A 68 5.66 13.84 -1.42
CA ARG A 68 6.14 12.94 -2.49
C ARG A 68 7.63 13.08 -2.79
N LYS A 69 8.18 14.30 -2.66
CA LYS A 69 9.59 14.58 -2.92
C LYS A 69 10.53 13.83 -1.97
N ASP A 70 10.18 13.74 -0.70
CA ASP A 70 11.00 13.09 0.32
C ASP A 70 10.73 11.58 0.38
N ILE A 71 9.51 11.16 0.03
CA ILE A 71 9.13 9.74 -0.06
C ILE A 71 9.80 9.06 -1.26
N ARG A 72 9.88 9.73 -2.42
CA ARG A 72 10.34 9.12 -3.67
C ARG A 72 11.72 8.45 -3.61
N PRO A 73 12.78 9.07 -3.04
CA PRO A 73 14.10 8.46 -2.98
C PRO A 73 14.12 7.12 -2.24
N ILE A 74 13.24 6.95 -1.25
CA ILE A 74 13.16 5.72 -0.46
C ILE A 74 12.71 4.56 -1.33
N TYR A 75 11.66 4.75 -2.13
CA TYR A 75 11.20 3.72 -3.05
C TYR A 75 12.11 3.58 -4.28
N ALA A 76 12.67 4.67 -4.79
CA ALA A 76 13.58 4.63 -5.93
C ALA A 76 14.80 3.70 -5.70
N ALA A 77 15.30 3.64 -4.47
CA ALA A 77 16.41 2.76 -4.09
C ALA A 77 16.08 1.26 -4.24
N PHE A 78 14.80 0.87 -4.21
CA PHE A 78 14.33 -0.50 -4.43
C PHE A 78 14.03 -0.79 -5.91
N HIS A 79 13.96 0.24 -6.75
CA HIS A 79 13.64 0.13 -8.18
C HIS A 79 14.86 0.36 -9.09
N ASP A 80 16.06 0.55 -8.53
CA ASP A 80 17.28 0.63 -9.34
C ASP A 80 17.57 -0.75 -9.97
N SER A 81 17.69 -0.78 -11.30
CA SER A 81 18.01 -1.94 -12.14
C SER A 81 19.29 -2.69 -11.76
N HIS A 82 20.16 -2.10 -10.93
CA HIS A 82 21.35 -2.75 -10.37
C HIS A 82 21.12 -3.32 -8.96
N SER A 83 19.93 -3.17 -8.40
CA SER A 83 19.60 -3.73 -7.09
C SER A 83 19.10 -5.17 -7.27
N ASP A 84 19.77 -6.12 -6.63
CA ASP A 84 19.30 -7.51 -6.50
C ASP A 84 18.09 -7.62 -5.52
N ARG A 85 17.44 -6.50 -5.20
CA ARG A 85 16.42 -6.39 -4.15
C ARG A 85 15.03 -6.60 -4.75
N LYS A 86 14.74 -7.84 -5.14
CA LYS A 86 13.35 -8.27 -5.44
C LYS A 86 12.56 -8.32 -4.13
N THR A 87 11.38 -7.71 -4.10
CA THR A 87 10.45 -7.77 -2.96
C THR A 87 9.13 -8.43 -3.32
N ARG A 88 8.45 -9.01 -2.33
CA ARG A 88 7.04 -9.43 -2.42
C ARG A 88 6.31 -8.98 -1.16
N HIS A 89 5.40 -8.04 -1.30
CA HIS A 89 4.57 -7.53 -0.22
C HIS A 89 3.25 -8.29 -0.16
N HIS A 90 3.02 -8.92 0.98
CA HIS A 90 1.78 -9.61 1.28
C HIS A 90 1.10 -8.90 2.44
N SER A 91 -0.13 -8.46 2.24
CA SER A 91 -0.94 -7.89 3.30
C SER A 91 -2.16 -8.76 3.60
N ALA A 92 -2.52 -8.83 4.87
CA ALA A 92 -3.67 -9.57 5.37
C ALA A 92 -4.40 -8.74 6.44
N ASN A 93 -5.66 -9.12 6.71
CA ASN A 93 -6.49 -8.44 7.70
C ASN A 93 -6.63 -6.93 7.45
N ILE A 94 -6.74 -6.54 6.17
CA ILE A 94 -6.94 -5.15 5.79
C ILE A 94 -8.28 -4.69 6.37
N THR A 95 -8.23 -3.70 7.26
CA THR A 95 -9.39 -3.03 7.81
C THR A 95 -9.40 -1.59 7.33
N ILE A 96 -10.57 -1.14 6.88
CA ILE A 96 -10.82 0.23 6.46
C ILE A 96 -12.02 0.74 7.26
N ASN A 97 -11.83 1.87 7.93
CA ASN A 97 -12.89 2.61 8.58
C ASN A 97 -13.14 3.93 7.84
N VAL A 98 -14.18 3.97 7.00
CA VAL A 98 -14.58 5.19 6.30
C VAL A 98 -15.30 6.13 7.27
N HIS A 99 -14.86 7.39 7.31
CA HIS A 99 -15.46 8.42 8.17
C HIS A 99 -16.86 8.80 7.67
N PRO A 100 -17.74 9.39 8.52
CA PRO A 100 -19.12 9.73 8.13
C PRO A 100 -19.24 10.58 6.86
N ASP A 101 -18.26 11.43 6.56
CA ASP A 101 -18.28 12.32 5.40
C ASP A 101 -17.91 11.63 4.07
N CYS A 102 -17.52 10.35 4.12
CA CYS A 102 -17.02 9.57 2.97
C CYS A 102 -15.85 10.23 2.24
N LYS A 103 -15.06 11.07 2.91
CA LYS A 103 -13.88 11.76 2.34
C LYS A 103 -12.58 11.38 3.01
N THR A 104 -12.63 10.78 4.19
CA THR A 104 -11.46 10.25 4.89
C THR A 104 -11.71 8.81 5.33
N ALA A 105 -10.63 8.04 5.45
CA ALA A 105 -10.68 6.69 5.96
C ALA A 105 -9.40 6.32 6.71
N ASP A 106 -9.54 5.55 7.77
CA ASP A 106 -8.41 4.94 8.46
C ASP A 106 -8.18 3.53 7.93
N LEU A 107 -6.90 3.16 7.79
CA LEU A 107 -6.43 1.87 7.30
C LEU A 107 -5.57 1.22 8.40
N SER A 108 -5.77 -0.08 8.61
CA SER A 108 -4.73 -0.92 9.19
C SER A 108 -4.66 -2.27 8.51
N ALA A 109 -3.47 -2.85 8.45
CA ALA A 109 -3.28 -4.19 7.91
C ALA A 109 -2.03 -4.85 8.49
N TYR A 110 -2.06 -6.16 8.67
CA TYR A 110 -0.83 -6.92 8.90
C TYR A 110 -0.10 -7.10 7.57
N PHE A 111 1.23 -7.25 7.65
CA PHE A 111 2.03 -7.60 6.48
C PHE A 111 3.10 -8.64 6.76
N ILE A 112 3.48 -9.30 5.68
CA ILE A 112 4.71 -10.05 5.51
C ILE A 112 5.35 -9.55 4.21
N THR A 113 6.62 -9.20 4.25
CA THR A 113 7.42 -8.83 3.09
C THR A 113 8.55 -9.83 2.94
N ALA A 114 8.61 -10.49 1.78
CA ALA A 114 9.79 -11.26 1.39
C ALA A 114 10.72 -10.37 0.56
N THR A 115 12.02 -10.45 0.84
CA THR A 115 13.07 -9.93 -0.03
C THR A 115 13.95 -11.10 -0.51
N ALA A 116 15.02 -10.82 -1.26
CA ALA A 116 15.94 -11.85 -1.73
C ALA A 116 16.50 -12.76 -0.61
N TYR A 117 16.74 -12.20 0.58
CA TYR A 117 17.40 -12.89 1.70
C TYR A 117 16.77 -12.64 3.08
N ASP A 118 15.60 -12.00 3.13
CA ASP A 118 14.90 -11.77 4.39
C ASP A 118 13.40 -11.94 4.25
N LEU A 119 12.77 -12.25 5.37
CA LEU A 119 11.33 -12.15 5.54
C LEU A 119 11.09 -11.28 6.78
N ASN A 120 10.33 -10.22 6.60
CA ASN A 120 9.96 -9.32 7.68
C ASN A 120 8.45 -9.19 7.75
N GLY A 121 7.93 -8.85 8.93
CA GLY A 121 6.51 -8.72 9.15
C GLY A 121 6.20 -7.67 10.20
N GLY A 122 4.96 -7.23 10.16
CA GLY A 122 4.58 -6.03 10.88
C GLY A 122 3.17 -5.56 10.58
N MET A 123 2.97 -4.25 10.76
CA MET A 123 1.70 -3.58 10.55
C MET A 123 1.85 -2.34 9.68
N TYR A 124 0.90 -2.16 8.78
CA TYR A 124 0.58 -0.90 8.14
C TYR A 124 -0.52 -0.21 8.94
N GLU A 125 -0.36 1.08 9.20
CA GLU A 125 -1.37 1.94 9.78
C GLU A 125 -1.40 3.24 8.99
N GLY A 126 -2.55 3.69 8.51
CA GLY A 126 -2.59 4.84 7.62
C GLY A 126 -3.92 5.56 7.58
N THR A 127 -3.92 6.69 6.88
CA THR A 127 -5.10 7.50 6.60
C THR A 127 -5.14 7.82 5.12
N LEU A 128 -6.30 7.59 4.50
CA LEU A 128 -6.58 7.93 3.11
C LEU A 128 -7.57 9.09 3.03
N LYS A 129 -7.48 9.88 1.96
CA LYS A 129 -8.39 10.97 1.67
C LYS A 129 -8.82 10.98 0.21
N LEU A 130 -10.09 11.29 -0.02
CA LEU A 130 -10.62 11.55 -1.36
C LEU A 130 -10.20 12.94 -1.83
N ILE A 131 -9.33 12.99 -2.84
CA ILE A 131 -8.80 14.21 -3.45
C ILE A 131 -9.06 14.13 -4.95
N GLU A 132 -9.82 15.08 -5.48
CA GLU A 132 -10.15 15.15 -6.93
C GLU A 132 -10.71 13.84 -7.51
N GLY A 133 -11.53 13.13 -6.71
CA GLY A 133 -12.14 11.86 -7.12
C GLY A 133 -11.24 10.63 -6.97
N LYS A 134 -10.03 10.77 -6.42
CA LYS A 134 -9.11 9.66 -6.15
C LYS A 134 -8.84 9.53 -4.65
N TRP A 135 -8.84 8.30 -4.14
CA TRP A 135 -8.37 8.04 -2.79
C TRP A 135 -6.85 8.01 -2.80
N LEU A 136 -6.23 8.83 -1.96
CA LEU A 136 -4.79 8.94 -1.83
C LEU A 136 -4.38 8.75 -0.38
N ILE A 137 -3.22 8.13 -0.17
CA ILE A 137 -2.60 7.95 1.15
C ILE A 137 -2.07 9.30 1.62
N THR A 138 -2.56 9.78 2.76
CA THR A 138 -2.12 11.04 3.40
C THR A 138 -1.17 10.80 4.57
N HIS A 139 -1.29 9.65 5.22
CA HIS A 139 -0.34 9.20 6.24
C HIS A 139 -0.20 7.69 6.11
N LEU A 140 1.03 7.18 6.19
CA LEU A 140 1.31 5.76 6.29
C LEU A 140 2.45 5.51 7.27
N ARG A 141 2.21 4.67 8.27
CA ARG A 141 3.20 4.14 9.17
C ARG A 141 3.40 2.66 8.86
N ILE A 142 4.65 2.27 8.72
CA ILE A 142 5.10 0.89 8.52
C ILE A 142 5.87 0.49 9.78
N SER A 143 5.27 -0.36 10.60
CA SER A 143 5.86 -0.83 11.84
C SER A 143 6.41 -2.24 11.65
N VAL A 144 7.73 -2.39 11.53
CA VAL A 144 8.39 -3.70 11.41
C VAL A 144 8.58 -4.30 12.80
N THR A 145 7.91 -5.40 13.10
CA THR A 145 7.87 -5.95 14.48
C THR A 145 8.61 -7.26 14.63
N TRP A 146 8.77 -8.04 13.55
CA TRP A 146 9.49 -9.31 13.56
C TRP A 146 10.04 -9.64 12.16
N GLY A 147 11.01 -10.55 12.12
CA GLY A 147 11.63 -10.96 10.86
C GLY A 147 12.80 -11.90 11.10
N TRP A 148 13.27 -12.50 10.02
CA TRP A 148 14.41 -13.40 10.00
C TRP A 148 15.18 -13.23 8.70
N LEU A 149 16.50 -13.35 8.83
CA LEU A 149 17.44 -13.35 7.72
C LEU A 149 17.70 -14.79 7.30
N VAL A 150 18.02 -14.95 6.03
CA VAL A 150 18.51 -16.21 5.47
C VAL A 150 19.98 -16.02 5.12
N PRO A 151 20.83 -17.01 5.44
CA PRO A 151 22.24 -16.96 5.08
C PRO A 151 22.44 -16.69 3.59
N HIS A 152 23.32 -15.73 3.25
CA HIS A 152 23.63 -15.38 1.86
C HIS A 152 24.34 -16.49 1.06
N GLU A 153 24.71 -17.59 1.71
CA GLU A 153 25.25 -18.79 1.06
C GLU A 153 24.16 -19.65 0.39
N ASP A 154 22.89 -19.44 0.75
CA ASP A 154 21.74 -20.08 0.11
C ASP A 154 21.32 -19.31 -1.16
N GLN A 155 20.61 -20.01 -2.06
CA GLN A 155 19.99 -19.35 -3.22
C GLN A 155 18.91 -18.36 -2.76
N PRO A 156 18.75 -17.20 -3.44
CA PRO A 156 17.72 -16.24 -3.09
C PRO A 156 16.33 -16.83 -3.29
N PHE A 157 15.38 -16.51 -2.41
CA PHE A 157 13.99 -16.99 -2.51
C PHE A 157 13.21 -16.37 -3.66
N LEU A 158 13.68 -15.22 -4.14
CA LEU A 158 13.05 -14.42 -5.18
C LEU A 158 14.05 -14.25 -6.32
N ASP A 159 13.92 -15.07 -7.35
CA ASP A 159 14.76 -15.09 -8.55
C ASP A 159 14.01 -14.64 -9.82
N ASN A 160 12.68 -14.82 -9.87
CA ASN A 160 11.84 -14.44 -11.00
C ASN A 160 11.28 -13.02 -10.90
N ASP A 161 10.90 -12.47 -12.05
CA ASP A 161 10.26 -11.15 -12.12
C ASP A 161 8.82 -11.23 -11.61
N PHE A 162 8.33 -10.15 -10.98
CA PHE A 162 7.02 -10.15 -10.30
C PHE A 162 5.87 -10.62 -11.19
N GLY A 163 5.86 -10.17 -12.45
CA GLY A 163 4.78 -10.47 -13.38
C GLY A 163 4.93 -11.80 -14.12
N GLU A 164 6.06 -12.49 -14.00
CA GLU A 164 6.35 -13.68 -14.81
C GLU A 164 5.37 -14.83 -14.50
N GLY A 165 4.81 -15.45 -15.54
CA GLY A 165 3.86 -16.55 -15.39
C GLY A 165 2.48 -16.19 -14.81
N THR A 166 2.20 -14.90 -14.56
CA THR A 166 0.94 -14.44 -13.95
C THR A 166 -0.05 -13.87 -14.97
N LEU A 167 -1.34 -13.96 -14.66
CA LEU A 167 -2.36 -13.19 -15.37
C LEU A 167 -2.19 -11.69 -15.06
N ARG A 168 -2.33 -10.84 -16.08
CA ARG A 168 -2.21 -9.37 -15.94
C ARG A 168 -0.87 -8.87 -15.37
N LYS A 169 0.22 -9.65 -15.50
CA LYS A 169 1.53 -9.31 -14.90
C LYS A 169 1.43 -9.07 -13.38
N GLY A 170 0.55 -9.82 -12.72
CA GLY A 170 0.32 -9.78 -11.27
C GLY A 170 -0.48 -8.56 -10.81
N ARG A 171 -0.95 -7.71 -11.73
CA ARG A 171 -1.67 -6.48 -11.37
C ARG A 171 -2.99 -6.80 -10.67
N PRO A 172 -3.28 -6.17 -9.52
CA PRO A 172 -4.59 -6.28 -8.88
C PRO A 172 -5.67 -5.75 -9.82
N VAL A 173 -6.89 -6.25 -9.67
CA VAL A 173 -8.03 -5.68 -10.38
C VAL A 173 -8.38 -4.36 -9.69
N PRO A 174 -8.25 -3.20 -10.37
CA PRO A 174 -8.58 -1.93 -9.75
C PRO A 174 -10.09 -1.87 -9.52
N TYR A 175 -10.49 -1.20 -8.44
CA TYR A 175 -11.89 -0.89 -8.22
C TYR A 175 -12.38 0.11 -9.27
N GLU A 176 -13.48 -0.23 -9.93
CA GLU A 176 -14.21 0.66 -10.82
C GLU A 176 -15.49 1.10 -10.11
N GLN A 177 -15.66 2.40 -9.88
CA GLN A 177 -16.89 2.91 -9.31
C GLN A 177 -18.05 2.63 -10.27
N TYR A 178 -19.17 2.16 -9.72
CA TYR A 178 -20.35 1.91 -10.52
C TYR A 178 -20.82 3.19 -11.19
N ASN A 179 -20.91 3.15 -12.52
CA ASN A 179 -21.46 4.24 -13.32
C ASN A 179 -22.69 3.73 -14.08
N PRO A 180 -23.92 4.15 -13.71
CA PRO A 180 -25.16 3.65 -14.32
C PRO A 180 -25.35 4.05 -15.80
N LYS A 181 -24.39 4.76 -16.41
CA LYS A 181 -24.45 5.24 -17.79
C LYS A 181 -23.63 4.43 -18.81
N ASN A 182 -23.07 3.29 -18.41
CA ASN A 182 -22.48 2.29 -19.31
C ASN A 182 -23.28 0.99 -19.29
#